data_AF-A0A957L3Z2-F1
#
_entry.id   AF-A0A957L3Z2-F1
#
_cell.length_a   1.000
_cell.length_b   1.000
_cell.length_c   1.000
_cell.angle_alpha   90.00
_cell.angle_beta   90.00
_cell.angle_gamma   90.00
#
_symmetry.space_group_name_H-M   'P 1'
#
loop_
_entity.id
_entity.type
_entity.pdbx_description
1 polymer ?
#
loop_
_entity_poly.entity_id
_entity_poly.type
_entity_poly.pdbx_seq_one_letter_code
_entity_poly.pdbx_strand_id
1 'polypeptide(L)'
;ANRVCQLFGLDPMATIASGALLLTATAADTPAIMNALTDAGIRVAEIGEVVAGEMAVIRPDGALLPRPARDEIARLYESLA
;
A
#
# COMPACT_ATOMS: atom_id res chain seq x y z
N ALA A 1 1.39 8.60 8.70
CA ALA A 1 2.67 8.12 8.16
C ALA A 1 3.43 9.22 7.40
N ASN A 2 2.86 9.87 6.37
CA ASN A 2 3.58 10.80 5.48
C ASN A 2 4.55 11.77 6.14
N ARG A 3 4.16 12.49 7.20
CA ARG A 3 5.04 13.45 7.90
C ARG A 3 6.28 12.78 8.52
N VAL A 4 6.11 11.59 9.10
CA VAL A 4 7.21 10.80 9.70
C VAL A 4 8.13 10.28 8.60
N CYS A 5 7.57 9.68 7.55
CA CYS A 5 8.36 9.19 6.42
C CYS A 5 9.18 10.32 5.78
N GLN A 6 8.60 11.49 5.58
CA GLN A 6 9.30 12.66 5.05
C GLN A 6 10.42 13.15 5.97
N LEU A 7 10.17 13.21 7.29
CA LEU A 7 11.16 13.68 8.25
C LEU A 7 12.42 12.79 8.30
N PHE A 8 12.24 11.47 8.16
CA PHE A 8 13.31 10.48 8.25
C PHE A 8 13.80 9.97 6.89
N GLY A 9 13.26 10.49 5.78
CA GLY A 9 13.63 10.03 4.43
C GLY A 9 13.28 8.56 4.17
N LEU A 10 12.15 8.09 4.71
CA LEU A 10 11.66 6.72 4.51
C LEU A 10 10.75 6.67 3.27
N ASP A 11 10.85 5.59 2.50
CA ASP A 11 9.86 5.29 1.48
C ASP A 11 8.59 4.74 2.15
N PRO A 12 7.44 5.46 2.10
CA PRO A 12 6.20 4.98 2.70
C PRO A 12 5.70 3.65 2.12
N MET A 13 6.05 3.32 0.87
CA MET A 13 5.67 2.05 0.23
C MET A 13 6.51 0.86 0.68
N ALA A 14 7.62 1.13 1.38
CA ALA A 14 8.49 0.12 1.98
C ALA A 14 8.41 0.09 3.52
N THR A 15 7.44 0.79 4.10
CA THR A 15 7.14 0.72 5.54
C THR A 15 6.02 -0.28 5.83
N ILE A 16 6.10 -0.99 6.97
CA ILE A 16 5.01 -1.84 7.45
C ILE A 16 3.71 -1.06 7.61
N ALA A 17 2.65 -1.58 6.99
CA ALA A 17 1.29 -1.06 7.13
C ALA A 17 0.77 -1.30 8.55
N SER A 18 1.00 -0.35 9.47
CA SER A 18 0.52 -0.40 10.85
C SER A 18 -0.99 -0.12 10.92
N GLY A 19 -1.80 -1.05 10.42
CA GLY A 19 -3.27 -1.00 10.47
C GLY A 19 -3.98 -0.69 9.15
N ALA A 20 -3.39 -1.01 7.99
CA ALA A 20 -4.07 -0.93 6.70
C ALA A 20 -4.30 -2.33 6.11
N LEU A 21 -5.43 -2.51 5.43
CA LEU A 21 -5.79 -3.72 4.71
C LEU A 21 -5.66 -3.48 3.20
N LEU A 22 -4.98 -4.38 2.51
CA LEU A 22 -5.04 -4.50 1.05
C LEU A 22 -6.00 -5.63 0.69
N LEU A 23 -7.00 -5.33 -0.16
CA LEU A 23 -8.07 -6.25 -0.52
C LEU A 23 -8.19 -6.29 -2.05
N THR A 24 -8.45 -7.49 -2.58
CA THR A 24 -8.92 -7.68 -3.95
C THR A 24 -10.38 -8.11 -3.92
N ALA A 25 -11.20 -7.53 -4.80
CA ALA A 25 -12.62 -7.83 -4.93
C ALA A 25 -13.02 -7.89 -6.40
N THR A 26 -14.14 -8.52 -6.71
CA THR A 26 -14.69 -8.47 -8.07
C THR A 26 -15.21 -7.06 -8.37
N ALA A 27 -15.17 -6.64 -9.63
CA ALA A 27 -15.70 -5.34 -10.03
C ALA A 27 -17.18 -5.14 -9.66
N ALA A 28 -17.96 -6.23 -9.58
CA ALA A 28 -19.36 -6.20 -9.17
C ALA A 28 -19.53 -5.93 -7.66
N ASP A 29 -18.63 -6.44 -6.83
CA ASP A 29 -18.72 -6.33 -5.36
C ASP A 29 -18.03 -5.06 -4.84
N THR A 30 -17.08 -4.48 -5.59
CA THR A 30 -16.30 -3.30 -5.19
C THR A 30 -17.18 -2.15 -4.67
N PRO A 31 -18.27 -1.72 -5.35
CA PRO A 31 -19.08 -0.62 -4.86
C PRO A 31 -19.73 -0.89 -3.49
N ALA A 32 -20.24 -2.11 -3.28
CA ALA A 32 -20.89 -2.48 -2.02
C ALA A 32 -19.88 -2.51 -0.86
N ILE A 33 -18.68 -3.03 -1.09
CA ILE A 33 -17.60 -3.09 -0.09
C ILE A 33 -17.13 -1.67 0.26
N MET A 34 -16.88 -0.81 -0.74
CA MET A 34 -16.44 0.56 -0.51
C MET A 34 -17.47 1.38 0.27
N ASN A 35 -18.75 1.23 -0.04
CA ASN A 35 -19.83 1.89 0.69
C ASN A 35 -19.87 1.41 2.16
N ALA A 36 -19.84 0.11 2.40
CA ALA A 36 -19.86 -0.43 3.77
C ALA A 36 -18.68 0.05 4.62
N LEU A 37 -17.47 0.12 4.05
CA LEU A 37 -16.29 0.66 4.72
C LEU A 37 -16.45 2.16 5.01
N THR A 38 -16.95 2.92 4.03
CA THR A 38 -17.19 4.37 4.19
C THR A 38 -18.24 4.66 5.27
N ASP A 39 -19.35 3.91 5.28
CA ASP A 39 -20.42 4.03 6.28
C ASP A 39 -19.93 3.68 7.69
N ALA A 40 -18.97 2.76 7.79
CA ALA A 40 -18.27 2.45 9.05
C ALA A 40 -17.20 3.49 9.45
N GLY A 41 -17.01 4.56 8.68
CA GLY A 41 -15.99 5.59 8.92
C GLY A 41 -14.57 5.13 8.59
N ILE A 42 -14.41 4.05 7.82
CA ILE A 42 -13.12 3.49 7.41
C ILE A 42 -12.75 4.07 6.04
N ARG A 43 -11.57 4.67 5.94
CA ARG A 43 -11.05 5.18 4.66
C ARG A 43 -10.73 4.01 3.73
N VAL A 44 -11.26 4.08 2.52
CA VAL A 44 -11.04 3.09 1.45
C VAL A 44 -10.71 3.82 0.15
N ALA A 45 -9.86 3.20 -0.67
CA ALA A 45 -9.55 3.67 -2.01
C ALA A 45 -9.32 2.48 -2.92
N GLU A 46 -9.83 2.54 -4.14
CA GLU A 46 -9.41 1.67 -5.23
C GLU A 46 -8.05 2.16 -5.74
N ILE A 47 -7.06 1.25 -5.81
CA ILE A 47 -5.67 1.61 -6.13
C ILE A 47 -5.12 0.89 -7.37
N GLY A 48 -5.93 0.06 -8.03
CA GLY A 48 -5.54 -0.67 -9.22
C GLY A 48 -6.43 -1.89 -9.48
N GLU A 49 -6.07 -2.64 -10.52
CA GLU A 49 -6.77 -3.84 -10.97
C GLU A 49 -5.84 -5.04 -11.02
N VAL A 50 -6.41 -6.24 -10.87
CA VAL A 50 -5.70 -7.51 -11.08
C VAL A 50 -6.00 -7.98 -12.49
N VAL A 51 -4.97 -8.11 -13.32
CA VAL A 51 -5.07 -8.59 -14.70
C VAL A 51 -4.31 -9.91 -14.88
N ALA A 52 -4.63 -10.65 -15.95
CA ALA A 52 -3.85 -11.83 -16.31
C ALA A 52 -2.43 -11.44 -16.74
N GLY A 53 -1.43 -12.20 -16.32
CA GLY A 53 -0.03 -11.94 -16.65
C GLY A 53 0.94 -12.55 -15.65
N GLU A 54 2.19 -12.10 -15.69
CA GLU A 54 3.21 -12.47 -14.73
C GLU A 54 2.92 -11.88 -13.34
N MET A 55 3.49 -12.50 -12.30
CA MET A 55 3.35 -12.02 -10.92
C MET A 55 4.16 -10.73 -10.71
N ALA A 56 3.52 -9.59 -10.95
CA ALA A 56 4.11 -8.27 -10.83
C ALA A 56 3.10 -7.24 -10.34
N VAL A 57 3.59 -6.18 -9.69
CA VAL A 57 2.82 -4.96 -9.43
C VAL A 57 3.40 -3.88 -10.31
N ILE A 58 2.59 -3.35 -11.22
CA ILE A 58 3.00 -2.32 -12.18
C ILE A 58 2.40 -0.99 -11.76
N ARG A 59 3.23 0.05 -11.72
CA ARG A 59 2.84 1.42 -11.42
C ARG A 59 2.10 2.04 -12.62
N PRO A 60 1.34 3.13 -12.42
CA PRO A 60 0.65 3.80 -13.53
C PRO A 60 1.58 4.31 -14.65
N ASP A 61 2.87 4.54 -14.35
CA ASP A 61 3.89 4.92 -15.33
C ASP A 61 4.48 3.73 -16.11
N GLY A 62 3.98 2.51 -15.89
CA GLY A 62 4.44 1.28 -16.51
C GLY A 62 5.67 0.66 -15.83
N ALA A 63 6.23 1.29 -14.81
CA ALA A 63 7.38 0.74 -14.10
C ALA A 63 6.96 -0.37 -13.11
N LEU A 64 7.83 -1.38 -12.95
CA LEU A 64 7.67 -2.37 -11.89
C LEU A 64 7.78 -1.69 -10.51
N LEU A 65 6.85 -1.96 -9.61
CA LEU A 65 6.97 -1.59 -8.21
C LEU A 65 8.00 -2.54 -7.55
N PRO A 66 9.15 -2.03 -7.09
CA PRO A 66 10.18 -2.89 -6.51
C PRO A 66 9.69 -3.49 -5.20
N ARG A 67 9.99 -4.77 -5.00
CA ARG A 67 9.80 -5.40 -3.69
C ARG A 67 10.88 -4.87 -2.73
N PRO A 68 10.50 -4.28 -1.58
CA PRO A 68 11.49 -3.85 -0.61
C PRO A 68 12.24 -5.07 -0.05
N ALA A 69 13.57 -4.98 0.00
CA ALA A 69 14.42 -6.02 0.56
C ALA A 69 14.33 -6.10 2.10
N ARG A 70 14.00 -4.97 2.74
CA ARG A 70 13.79 -4.81 4.17
C ARG A 70 12.76 -3.72 4.43
N ASP A 71 12.20 -3.72 5.63
CA ASP A 71 11.32 -2.65 6.09
C ASP A 71 12.12 -1.36 6.40
N GLU A 72 11.57 -0.21 6.03
CA GLU A 72 12.22 1.10 6.20
C GLU A 72 12.28 1.56 7.66
N ILE A 73 11.34 1.13 8.52
CA ILE A 73 11.39 1.44 9.95
C ILE A 73 12.51 0.63 10.60
N ALA A 74 12.64 -0.65 10.28
CA ALA A 74 13.76 -1.49 10.74
C ALA A 74 15.11 -0.92 10.30
N ARG A 75 15.24 -0.51 9.03
CA ARG A 75 16.45 0.17 8.51
C ARG A 75 16.82 1.40 9.33
N LEU A 76 15.83 2.21 9.71
CA LEU A 76 16.06 3.41 10.51
C LEU A 76 16.57 3.04 11.91
N TYR A 77 15.93 2.08 12.59
CA TYR A 77 16.36 1.63 13.92
C TYR A 77 17.81 1.14 13.94
N GLU A 78 18.22 0.37 12.95
CA GLU A 78 19.60 -0.13 12.82
C GLU A 78 20.61 1.02 12.63
N SER A 79 20.23 2.09 11.93
CA SER A 79 21.12 3.24 11.70
C SER A 79 21.31 4.14 12.92
N LEU A 80 20.44 4.00 13.92
CA LEU A 80 20.49 4.75 15.18
C LEU A 80 21.21 3.98 16.30
N ALA A 81 21.55 2.71 16.06
CA ALA A 81 22.32 1.84 16.96
C ALA A 81 23.83 2.00 16.73
#